data_AF-A0A9Q3YR42-F1
#
_entry.id   AF-A0A9Q3YR42-F1
#
_cell.length_a   1.000
_cell.length_b   1.000
_cell.length_c   1.000
_cell.angle_alpha   90.00
_cell.angle_beta   90.00
_cell.angle_gamma   90.00
#
_symmetry.space_group_name_H-M   'P 1'
#
loop_
_entity.id
_entity.type
_entity.pdbx_description
1 polymer ?
#
loop_
_entity_poly.entity_id
_entity_poly.type
_entity_poly.pdbx_seq_one_letter_code
_entity_poly.pdbx_strand_id
1 'polypeptide(L)'
;MSLTISFIYLSESFNNSDIQLESDLFGFEICRKELWGNQKLKDCGCVIIPKLKDFDLYIMNGELQTTYEDCQIILKNISEISLLTNYSEEFIESRINNLLKFIEIALKNKENLGLIIS
;
A
#
# COMPACT_ATOMS: atom_id res chain seq x y z
N MET A 1 5.19 -0.72 -16.83
CA MET A 1 4.29 -1.68 -16.18
C MET A 1 3.76 -1.02 -14.92
N SER A 2 2.48 -1.20 -14.60
CA SER A 2 1.81 -0.58 -13.46
C SER A 2 2.01 -1.42 -12.21
N LEU A 3 2.12 -0.74 -11.08
CA LEU A 3 2.11 -1.34 -9.75
C LEU A 3 0.70 -1.19 -9.18
N THR A 4 0.09 -2.29 -8.78
CA THR A 4 -1.34 -2.36 -8.44
C THR A 4 -1.58 -2.91 -7.04
N ILE A 5 -2.70 -2.51 -6.43
CA ILE A 5 -3.23 -3.12 -5.21
C ILE A 5 -4.37 -4.04 -5.61
N SER A 6 -4.44 -5.23 -5.03
CA SER A 6 -5.60 -6.13 -5.18
C SER A 6 -5.87 -6.88 -3.88
N PHE A 7 -7.08 -7.42 -3.72
CA PHE A 7 -7.40 -8.29 -2.60
C PHE A 7 -6.86 -9.71 -2.81
N ILE A 8 -6.46 -10.34 -1.72
CA ILE A 8 -6.21 -11.78 -1.63
C ILE A 8 -7.33 -12.38 -0.77
N TYR A 9 -8.07 -13.34 -1.31
CA TYR A 9 -9.08 -14.07 -0.57
C TYR A 9 -8.44 -15.23 0.18
N LEU A 10 -8.54 -15.20 1.51
CA LEU A 10 -7.96 -16.20 2.41
C LEU A 10 -8.92 -17.36 2.69
N SER A 11 -10.22 -17.16 2.40
CA SER A 11 -11.28 -18.16 2.59
C SER A 11 -12.08 -18.32 1.30
N GLU A 12 -12.27 -19.56 0.86
CA GLU A 12 -13.08 -19.91 -0.31
C GLU A 12 -14.57 -19.62 -0.12
N SER A 13 -15.03 -19.48 1.13
CA SER A 13 -16.43 -19.23 1.47
C SER A 13 -16.78 -17.75 1.60
N PHE A 14 -15.80 -16.84 1.48
CA PHE A 14 -16.05 -15.42 1.58
C PHE A 14 -16.79 -14.92 0.33
N ASN A 15 -18.04 -14.46 0.53
CA ASN A 15 -18.88 -14.04 -0.57
C ASN A 15 -18.53 -12.59 -0.96
N ASN A 16 -17.97 -12.42 -2.16
CA ASN A 16 -17.38 -11.16 -2.63
C ASN A 16 -18.42 -10.11 -3.12
N SER A 17 -19.72 -10.38 -2.97
CA SER A 17 -20.77 -9.54 -3.58
C SER A 17 -20.80 -8.09 -3.09
N ASP A 18 -20.18 -7.82 -1.94
CA ASP A 18 -20.17 -6.49 -1.31
C ASP A 18 -18.87 -5.69 -1.57
N ILE A 19 -17.84 -6.29 -2.18
CA ILE A 19 -16.59 -5.57 -2.51
C ILE A 19 -16.67 -5.08 -3.96
N GLN A 20 -16.88 -3.78 -4.13
CA GLN A 20 -16.94 -3.15 -5.45
C GLN A 20 -15.57 -2.89 -6.09
N LEU A 21 -14.48 -3.03 -5.32
CA LEU A 21 -13.13 -2.64 -5.73
C LEU A 21 -12.25 -3.88 -5.89
N GLU A 22 -11.97 -4.29 -7.13
CA GLU A 22 -11.12 -5.47 -7.38
C GLU A 22 -9.63 -5.13 -7.38
N SER A 23 -9.27 -3.98 -7.96
CA SER A 23 -7.90 -3.48 -8.01
C SER A 23 -7.85 -1.95 -8.13
N ASP A 24 -6.72 -1.35 -7.75
CA ASP A 24 -6.44 0.07 -7.99
C ASP A 24 -4.94 0.32 -8.15
N LEU A 25 -4.58 1.48 -8.67
CA LEU A 25 -3.20 1.87 -8.98
C LEU A 25 -2.45 2.31 -7.72
N PHE A 26 -1.26 1.74 -7.53
CA PHE A 26 -0.29 2.15 -6.51
C PHE A 26 0.98 2.79 -7.10
N GLY A 27 1.05 2.88 -8.42
CA GLY A 27 2.06 3.65 -9.14
C GLY A 27 2.54 2.90 -10.38
N PHE A 28 3.79 3.15 -10.74
CA PHE A 28 4.48 2.46 -11.81
C PHE A 28 5.58 1.56 -11.23
N GLU A 29 6.06 0.58 -11.98
CA GLU A 29 7.16 -0.29 -11.53
C GLU A 29 8.42 0.49 -11.12
N ILE A 30 8.67 1.65 -11.72
CA ILE A 30 9.78 2.50 -11.32
C ILE A 30 9.62 3.06 -9.89
N CYS A 31 8.37 3.33 -9.47
CA CYS A 31 8.04 3.81 -8.13
C CYS A 31 8.45 2.80 -7.06
N ARG A 32 8.51 1.50 -7.38
CA ARG A 32 8.99 0.45 -6.47
C ARG A 32 10.34 0.77 -5.85
N LYS A 33 11.28 1.29 -6.64
CA LYS A 33 12.64 1.58 -6.20
C LYS A 33 12.85 3.05 -5.85
N GLU A 34 12.28 3.95 -6.65
CA GLU A 34 12.55 5.39 -6.53
C GLU A 34 11.69 6.08 -5.49
N LEU A 35 10.46 5.60 -5.30
CA LEU A 35 9.50 6.16 -4.35
C LEU A 35 9.32 5.22 -3.16
N TRP A 36 8.59 4.12 -3.30
CA TRP A 36 8.18 3.25 -2.20
C TRP A 36 9.34 2.55 -1.51
N GLY A 37 10.35 2.14 -2.28
CA GLY A 37 11.57 1.52 -1.78
C GLY A 37 12.64 2.48 -1.28
N ASN A 38 12.36 3.79 -1.26
CA ASN A 38 13.35 4.79 -0.89
C ASN A 38 13.74 4.64 0.59
N GLN A 39 15.05 4.75 0.88
CA GLN A 39 15.58 4.61 2.23
C GLN A 39 14.92 5.61 3.20
N LYS A 40 14.54 6.79 2.72
CA LYS A 40 13.90 7.81 3.54
C LYS A 40 12.61 7.32 4.20
N LEU A 41 11.83 6.48 3.54
CA LEU A 41 10.60 5.92 4.11
C LEU A 41 10.89 5.07 5.35
N LYS A 42 11.96 4.27 5.30
CA LYS A 42 12.44 3.51 6.46
C LYS A 42 12.92 4.45 7.57
N ASP A 43 13.64 5.51 7.21
CA ASP A 43 14.14 6.50 8.17
C ASP A 43 12.99 7.27 8.85
N CYS A 44 11.85 7.45 8.17
CA CYS A 44 10.62 8.00 8.73
C CYS A 44 9.84 6.99 9.60
N GLY A 45 10.27 5.72 9.65
CA GLY A 45 9.68 4.67 10.47
C GLY A 45 8.78 3.69 9.71
N CYS A 46 8.69 3.75 8.38
CA CYS A 46 7.90 2.78 7.62
C CYS A 46 8.56 1.38 7.63
N VAL A 47 7.73 0.34 7.72
CA VAL A 47 8.19 -1.04 7.91
C VAL A 47 7.85 -1.94 6.72
N ILE A 48 6.63 -1.86 6.19
CA ILE A 48 6.09 -2.75 5.16
C ILE A 48 6.31 -2.17 3.76
N ILE A 49 5.84 -0.96 3.49
CA ILE A 49 5.89 -0.33 2.15
C ILE A 49 7.33 -0.30 1.57
N PRO A 50 8.39 0.00 2.35
CA PRO A 50 9.76 0.01 1.82
C PRO A 50 10.30 -1.32 1.33
N LYS A 51 9.69 -2.44 1.74
CA LYS A 51 10.09 -3.78 1.27
C LYS A 51 9.72 -4.00 -0.19
N LEU A 52 8.80 -3.19 -0.73
CA LEU A 52 8.37 -3.30 -2.12
C LEU A 52 9.55 -3.23 -3.11
N LYS A 53 10.62 -2.51 -2.74
CA LYS A 53 11.88 -2.42 -3.51
C LYS A 53 12.37 -3.77 -4.06
N ASP A 54 12.23 -4.80 -3.24
CA ASP A 54 12.88 -6.09 -3.44
C ASP A 54 11.89 -7.17 -3.90
N PHE A 55 10.61 -7.07 -3.53
CA PHE A 55 9.59 -8.07 -3.83
C PHE A 55 8.17 -7.51 -3.72
N ASP A 56 7.20 -8.22 -4.30
CA ASP A 56 5.77 -7.95 -4.13
C ASP A 56 5.34 -8.09 -2.67
N LEU A 57 4.42 -7.25 -2.24
CA LEU A 57 3.95 -7.27 -0.85
C LEU A 57 2.68 -8.10 -0.75
N TYR A 58 2.72 -9.13 0.08
CA TYR A 58 1.55 -9.90 0.50
C TYR A 58 1.27 -9.50 1.94
N ILE A 59 0.18 -8.78 2.17
CA ILE A 59 -0.12 -8.13 3.43
C ILE A 59 -1.34 -8.81 4.05
N MET A 60 -1.14 -9.46 5.19
CA MET A 60 -2.20 -10.24 5.84
C MET A 60 -2.23 -9.99 7.35
N ASN A 61 -3.42 -10.13 7.96
CA ASN A 61 -3.58 -10.13 9.41
C ASN A 61 -2.91 -8.93 10.11
N GLY A 62 -1.92 -9.18 10.98
CA GLY A 62 -1.22 -8.17 11.75
C GLY A 62 -0.45 -7.15 10.90
N GLU A 63 -0.09 -7.50 9.66
CA GLU A 63 0.61 -6.58 8.77
C GLU A 63 -0.31 -5.49 8.19
N LEU A 64 -1.64 -5.70 8.19
CA LEU A 64 -2.60 -4.67 7.74
C LEU A 64 -2.51 -3.42 8.61
N GLN A 65 -2.40 -3.60 9.93
CA GLN A 65 -2.27 -2.48 10.87
C GLN A 65 -0.93 -1.75 10.69
N THR A 66 0.16 -2.50 10.53
CA THR A 66 1.48 -1.89 10.26
C THR A 66 1.50 -1.16 8.91
N THR A 67 0.83 -1.70 7.89
CA THR A 67 0.73 -1.02 6.59
C THR A 67 -0.12 0.25 6.69
N TYR A 68 -1.18 0.24 7.49
CA TYR A 68 -1.95 1.45 7.79
C TYR A 68 -1.06 2.53 8.43
N GLU A 69 -0.23 2.15 9.40
CA GLU A 69 0.70 3.04 10.08
C GLU A 69 1.75 3.62 9.10
N ASP A 70 2.31 2.79 8.20
CA ASP A 70 3.17 3.26 7.12
C ASP A 70 2.47 4.33 6.28
N CYS A 71 1.21 4.10 5.87
CA CYS A 71 0.43 5.09 5.12
C CYS A 71 0.31 6.42 5.88
N GLN A 72 0.04 6.37 7.19
CA GLN A 72 -0.05 7.58 8.02
C GLN A 72 1.30 8.31 8.13
N ILE A 73 2.40 7.57 8.26
CA ILE A 73 3.76 8.13 8.28
C ILE A 73 4.05 8.83 6.95
N ILE A 74 3.69 8.23 5.82
CA ILE A 74 3.90 8.80 4.49
C ILE A 74 3.12 10.11 4.34
N LEU A 75 1.82 10.12 4.67
CA LEU A 75 0.99 11.31 4.58
C LEU A 75 1.50 12.43 5.49
N LYS A 76 1.95 12.10 6.71
CA LYS A 76 2.52 13.07 7.65
C LYS A 76 3.81 13.72 7.14
N ASN A 77 4.61 13.00 6.35
CA ASN A 77 5.91 13.46 5.84
C ASN A 77 5.90 13.73 4.33
N ILE A 78 4.71 13.93 3.73
CA ILE A 78 4.54 13.90 2.28
C ILE A 78 5.39 14.95 1.54
N SER A 79 5.51 16.16 2.09
CA SER A 79 6.34 17.22 1.50
C SER A 79 7.82 16.87 1.46
N GLU A 80 8.35 16.23 2.50
CA GLU A 80 9.74 15.80 2.53
C GLU A 80 10.00 14.66 1.52
N ILE A 81 9.07 13.70 1.46
CA ILE A 81 9.15 12.57 0.52
C ILE A 81 9.06 13.08 -0.93
N SER A 82 8.15 14.00 -1.21
CA SER A 82 7.99 14.66 -2.52
C SER A 82 9.28 15.31 -2.98
N LEU A 83 9.90 16.14 -2.12
CA LEU A 83 11.17 16.83 -2.42
C LEU A 83 12.32 15.87 -2.72
N LEU A 84 12.40 14.74 -2.02
CA LEU A 84 13.51 13.79 -2.16
C LEU A 84 13.35 12.83 -3.34
N THR A 85 12.12 12.54 -3.73
CA THR A 85 11.83 11.52 -4.75
C THR A 85 11.45 12.14 -6.10
N ASN A 86 11.23 13.45 -6.16
CA ASN A 86 10.72 14.20 -7.33
C ASN A 86 9.31 13.77 -7.79
N TYR A 87 8.55 13.04 -6.95
CA TYR A 87 7.14 12.79 -7.19
C TYR A 87 6.31 13.88 -6.52
N SER A 88 5.24 14.35 -7.18
CA SER A 88 4.38 15.36 -6.59
C SER A 88 3.65 14.82 -5.35
N GLU A 89 3.37 15.71 -4.39
CA GLU A 89 2.59 15.36 -3.19
C GLU A 89 1.22 14.76 -3.59
N GLU A 90 0.53 15.38 -4.55
CA GLU A 90 -0.75 14.87 -5.07
C GLU A 90 -0.65 13.44 -5.62
N PHE A 91 0.45 13.13 -6.33
CA PHE A 91 0.67 11.78 -6.82
C PHE A 91 0.83 10.79 -5.67
N ILE A 92 1.67 11.12 -4.69
CA ILE A 92 1.93 10.27 -3.52
C ILE A 92 0.64 10.06 -2.72
N GLU A 93 -0.06 11.15 -2.41
CA GLU A 93 -1.31 11.15 -1.64
C GLU A 93 -2.37 10.30 -2.32
N SER A 94 -2.56 10.46 -3.63
CA SER A 94 -3.53 9.66 -4.38
C SER A 94 -3.26 8.16 -4.27
N ARG A 95 -1.99 7.72 -4.38
CA ARG A 95 -1.64 6.29 -4.25
C ARG A 95 -1.81 5.76 -2.84
N ILE A 96 -1.46 6.55 -1.83
CA ILE A 96 -1.67 6.16 -0.43
C ILE A 96 -3.16 6.09 -0.09
N ASN A 97 -3.96 7.04 -0.57
CA ASN A 97 -5.41 7.01 -0.38
C ASN A 97 -6.07 5.82 -1.08
N ASN A 98 -5.54 5.39 -2.22
CA ASN A 98 -5.97 4.13 -2.85
C ASN A 98 -5.67 2.94 -1.94
N LEU A 99 -4.44 2.80 -1.44
CA LEU A 99 -4.07 1.71 -0.54
C LEU A 99 -4.89 1.73 0.77
N LEU A 100 -5.16 2.90 1.34
CA LEU A 100 -5.98 3.04 2.56
C LEU A 100 -7.39 2.47 2.38
N LYS A 101 -8.05 2.70 1.23
CA LYS A 101 -9.37 2.09 0.96
C LYS A 101 -9.33 0.57 1.03
N PHE A 102 -8.30 -0.04 0.47
CA PHE A 102 -8.10 -1.49 0.53
C PHE A 102 -7.83 -1.98 1.94
N ILE A 103 -6.96 -1.28 2.68
CA ILE A 103 -6.64 -1.62 4.07
C ILE A 103 -7.90 -1.55 4.95
N GLU A 104 -8.74 -0.53 4.80
CA GLU A 104 -9.97 -0.40 5.57
C GLU A 104 -10.95 -1.56 5.32
N ILE A 105 -11.09 -2.00 4.07
CA ILE A 105 -11.93 -3.15 3.71
C ILE A 105 -11.31 -4.44 4.27
N ALA A 106 -10.00 -4.63 4.13
CA ALA A 106 -9.29 -5.80 4.62
C ALA A 106 -9.34 -5.89 6.15
N LEU A 107 -9.18 -4.79 6.88
CA LEU A 107 -9.27 -4.76 8.35
C LEU A 107 -10.66 -5.15 8.86
N LYS A 108 -11.73 -4.73 8.17
CA LYS A 108 -13.11 -5.15 8.50
C LYS A 108 -13.34 -6.64 8.29
N ASN A 109 -12.57 -7.26 7.41
CA ASN A 109 -12.70 -8.67 7.02
C ASN A 109 -11.40 -9.45 7.26
N LYS A 110 -10.65 -9.10 8.30
CA LYS A 110 -9.24 -9.51 8.51
C LYS A 110 -8.96 -11.02 8.42
N GLU A 111 -9.95 -11.86 8.72
CA GLU A 111 -9.82 -13.33 8.68
C GLU A 111 -10.01 -13.90 7.26
N ASN A 112 -10.55 -13.09 6.35
CA ASN A 112 -10.95 -13.51 5.01
C ASN A 112 -10.21 -12.77 3.90
N LEU A 113 -9.62 -11.59 4.17
CA LEU A 113 -8.99 -10.74 3.18
C LEU A 113 -7.58 -10.31 3.59
N GLY A 114 -6.65 -10.49 2.66
CA GLY A 114 -5.35 -9.82 2.62
C GLY A 114 -5.25 -8.90 1.41
N LEU A 115 -4.08 -8.29 1.23
CA LEU A 115 -3.76 -7.44 0.08
C LEU A 115 -2.52 -7.95 -0.63
N ILE A 116 -2.47 -7.78 -1.94
CA ILE A 116 -1.25 -7.88 -2.74
C ILE A 116 -0.91 -6.50 -3.34
N ILE A 117 0.37 -6.14 -3.32
CA ILE A 117 0.91 -5.04 -4.12
C ILE A 117 1.95 -5.62 -5.09
N SER A 118 1.62 -5.62 -6.38
CA SER A 118 2.41 -6.20 -7.47
C SER A 118 2.25 -5.43 -8.77
#